data_AF-A0A3M0I7R0-F1
#
_entry.id   AF-A0A3M0I7R0-F1
#
_cell.length_a   1.000
_cell.length_b   1.000
_cell.length_c   1.000
_cell.angle_alpha   90.00
_cell.angle_beta   90.00
_cell.angle_gamma   90.00
#
_symmetry.space_group_name_H-M   'P 1'
#
loop_
_entity.id
_entity.type
_entity.pdbx_description
1 polymer ?
#
loop_
_entity_poly.entity_id
_entity_poly.type
_entity_poly.pdbx_seq_one_letter_code
_entity_poly.pdbx_strand_id
1 'polypeptide(L)'
;MTIDVLGGVVLAAALVPLPLGLGLGPEHGWPPLAWVLLAVGAVIGALLPSIERRAHAPLLTGQLLRQHSVRLGLLATFAFYAGNTTTMLGLTLFLQQGLGIGALGAGAGYLPLGLAYMAATLAARRPGAPSGPKAML
;
A
#
# COMPACT_ATOMS: atom_id res chain seq x y z
N MET A 1 4.40 9.84 24.27
CA MET A 1 4.03 9.73 22.84
C MET A 1 2.58 9.26 22.78
N THR A 2 1.63 10.19 22.62
CA THR A 2 0.22 9.84 22.41
C THR A 2 0.03 9.55 20.92
N ILE A 3 -0.31 8.31 20.60
CA ILE A 3 -0.63 7.89 19.23
C ILE A 3 -2.00 8.47 18.87
N ASP A 4 -2.10 9.13 17.71
CA ASP A 4 -3.38 9.61 17.18
C ASP A 4 -4.15 8.46 16.53
N VAL A 5 -4.82 7.68 17.38
CA VAL A 5 -5.66 6.55 16.98
C VAL A 5 -6.80 7.01 16.08
N LEU A 6 -7.32 8.23 16.29
CA LEU A 6 -8.44 8.77 15.52
C LEU A 6 -8.03 9.03 14.07
N GLY A 7 -6.90 9.72 13.86
CA GLY A 7 -6.35 9.93 12.51
C GLY A 7 -6.09 8.62 11.77
N GLY A 8 -5.56 7.60 12.46
CA GLY A 8 -5.33 6.27 11.89
C GLY A 8 -6.62 5.57 11.45
N VAL A 9 -7.68 5.65 12.27
CA VAL A 9 -8.99 5.05 11.94
C VAL A 9 -9.64 5.75 10.75
N VAL A 10 -9.59 7.09 10.69
CA VAL A 10 -10.18 7.84 9.57
C VAL A 10 -9.40 7.58 8.28
N LEU A 11 -8.07 7.46 8.35
CA LEU A 11 -7.24 7.12 7.18
C LEU A 11 -7.58 5.72 6.65
N ALA A 12 -7.72 4.73 7.55
CA ALA A 12 -8.17 3.40 7.17
C ALA A 12 -9.57 3.43 6.55
N ALA A 13 -10.50 4.19 7.13
CA ALA A 13 -11.86 4.35 6.61
C ALA A 13 -11.90 5.05 5.23
N ALA A 14 -10.93 5.91 4.90
CA ALA A 14 -10.80 6.51 3.57
C ALA A 14 -10.23 5.53 2.53
N LEU A 15 -9.26 4.71 2.95
CA LEU A 15 -8.52 3.82 2.05
C LEU A 15 -9.25 2.51 1.76
N VAL A 16 -9.92 1.89 2.74
CA VAL A 16 -10.60 0.58 2.58
C VAL A 16 -11.68 0.54 1.49
N PRO A 17 -12.54 1.57 1.32
CA PRO A 17 -13.58 1.56 0.30
C PRO A 17 -13.04 1.57 -1.13
N LEU A 18 -11.86 2.16 -1.36
CA LEU A 18 -11.28 2.35 -2.69
C LEU A 18 -10.94 1.02 -3.39
N PRO A 19 -10.13 0.10 -2.81
CA PRO A 19 -9.88 -1.21 -3.40
C PRO A 19 -11.15 -2.06 -3.50
N LEU A 20 -12.11 -1.93 -2.58
CA LEU A 20 -13.38 -2.65 -2.67
C LEU A 20 -14.21 -2.19 -3.88
N GLY A 21 -14.33 -0.87 -4.09
CA GLY A 21 -15.01 -0.32 -5.25
C GLY A 21 -14.30 -0.66 -6.56
N LEU A 22 -12.97 -0.56 -6.59
CA LEU A 22 -12.15 -0.92 -7.76
C LEU A 22 -12.17 -2.42 -8.07
N GLY A 23 -12.35 -3.29 -7.08
CA GLY A 23 -12.50 -4.73 -7.29
C GLY A 23 -13.89 -5.09 -7.83
N LEU A 24 -14.95 -4.50 -7.27
CA LEU A 24 -16.33 -4.76 -7.71
C LEU A 24 -16.63 -4.23 -9.12
N GLY A 25 -15.96 -3.16 -9.55
CA GLY A 25 -16.20 -2.51 -10.84
C GLY A 25 -16.01 -3.44 -12.04
N PRO A 26 -14.80 -3.97 -12.28
CA PRO A 26 -14.49 -4.82 -13.43
C PRO A 26 -15.31 -6.12 -13.47
N GLU A 27 -15.58 -6.74 -12.33
CA GLU A 27 -16.27 -8.04 -12.26
C GLU A 27 -17.78 -7.93 -12.49
N HIS A 28 -18.41 -6.82 -12.09
CA HIS A 28 -19.87 -6.66 -12.10
C HIS A 28 -20.36 -5.53 -13.02
N GLY A 29 -19.50 -5.01 -13.91
CA GLY A 29 -19.87 -3.96 -14.87
C GLY A 29 -20.15 -2.60 -14.21
N TRP A 30 -19.42 -2.26 -13.14
CA TRP A 30 -19.56 -1.02 -12.38
C TRP A 30 -20.93 -0.83 -11.72
N PRO A 31 -21.28 -1.69 -10.75
CA PRO A 31 -22.53 -1.55 -10.02
C PRO A 31 -22.57 -0.21 -9.28
N PRO A 32 -23.77 0.35 -8.99
CA PRO A 32 -23.90 1.60 -8.24
C PRO A 32 -23.12 1.60 -6.91
N LEU A 33 -23.02 0.43 -6.27
CA LEU A 33 -22.24 0.24 -5.05
C LEU A 33 -20.74 0.53 -5.23
N ALA A 34 -20.15 0.19 -6.39
CA ALA A 34 -18.74 0.50 -6.67
C ALA A 34 -18.52 2.03 -6.70
N TRP A 35 -19.43 2.77 -7.33
CA TRP A 35 -19.39 4.23 -7.34
C TRP A 35 -19.60 4.83 -5.96
N VAL A 36 -20.52 4.28 -5.16
CA VAL A 36 -20.74 4.71 -3.77
C VAL A 36 -19.47 4.49 -2.93
N LEU A 37 -18.83 3.33 -3.04
CA LEU A 37 -17.59 3.05 -2.30
C LEU A 37 -16.45 3.98 -2.70
N LEU A 38 -16.29 4.25 -3.99
CA LEU A 38 -15.31 5.23 -4.48
C LEU A 38 -15.60 6.65 -3.98
N ALA A 39 -16.87 7.07 -4.04
CA ALA A 39 -17.29 8.38 -3.55
C ALA A 39 -17.08 8.51 -2.04
N VAL A 40 -17.41 7.49 -1.24
CA VAL A 40 -17.19 7.46 0.21
C VAL A 40 -15.70 7.58 0.52
N GLY A 41 -14.84 6.78 -0.13
CA GLY A 41 -13.39 6.88 0.05
C GLY A 41 -12.84 8.26 -0.30
N ALA A 42 -13.28 8.84 -1.41
CA ALA A 42 -12.88 10.18 -1.85
C ALA A 42 -13.35 11.28 -0.87
N VAL A 43 -14.58 11.21 -0.38
CA VAL A 43 -15.15 12.19 0.57
C VAL A 43 -14.43 12.12 1.91
N ILE A 44 -14.22 10.92 2.47
CA ILE A 44 -13.50 10.75 3.74
C ILE A 44 -12.04 11.19 3.57
N GLY A 45 -11.40 10.86 2.45
CA GLY A 45 -10.05 11.34 2.12
C GLY A 45 -9.95 12.87 2.01
N ALA A 46 -10.95 13.52 1.44
CA ALA A 46 -11.03 14.98 1.37
C ALA A 46 -11.29 15.64 2.74
N LEU A 47 -11.96 14.95 3.66
CA LEU A 47 -12.21 15.39 5.04
C LEU A 47 -11.03 15.14 5.98
N LEU A 48 -10.13 14.22 5.64
CA LEU A 48 -8.96 13.85 6.43
C LEU A 48 -8.12 15.07 6.90
N PRO A 49 -7.80 16.06 6.03
CA PRO A 49 -7.02 17.23 6.45
C PRO A 49 -7.77 18.12 7.46
N SER A 50 -9.10 18.14 7.40
CA SER A 50 -9.93 18.90 8.33
C SER A 50 -10.02 18.22 9.71
N ILE A 51 -9.98 16.89 9.73
CA ILE A 51 -10.01 16.07 10.95
C ILE A 51 -8.64 16.10 11.63
N GLU A 52 -7.55 15.94 10.86
CA GLU A 52 -6.18 16.01 11.40
C GLU A 52 -5.81 17.42 11.91
N ARG A 53 -6.39 18.48 11.35
CA ARG A 53 -6.24 19.85 11.88
C ARG A 53 -6.75 20.03 13.32
N ARG A 54 -7.62 19.14 13.79
CA ARG A 54 -8.15 19.14 15.16
C ARG A 54 -7.39 18.18 16.09
N ALA A 55 -6.47 17.38 15.57
CA ALA A 55 -5.71 16.42 16.35
C ALA A 55 -4.57 17.12 17.12
N HIS A 56 -4.38 16.72 18.38
CA HIS A 56 -3.29 17.24 19.23
C HIS A 56 -1.90 16.71 18.81
N ALA A 57 -1.85 15.60 18.05
CA ALA A 57 -0.63 14.99 17.53
C ALA A 57 -0.88 14.38 16.13
N PRO A 58 -1.01 15.19 15.07
CA PRO A 58 -1.41 14.72 13.75
C PRO A 58 -0.41 13.70 13.17
N LEU A 59 -0.93 12.59 12.65
CA LEU A 59 -0.13 11.55 11.97
C LEU A 59 0.42 12.04 10.63
N LEU A 60 -0.34 12.86 9.91
CA LEU A 60 0.06 13.50 8.67
C LEU A 60 0.11 15.01 8.89
N THR A 61 1.05 15.48 9.71
CA THR A 61 1.33 16.92 9.83
C THR A 61 1.39 17.52 8.42
N GLY A 62 0.50 18.46 8.08
CA GLY A 62 0.38 18.96 6.71
C GLY A 62 1.69 19.52 6.11
N GLN A 63 2.69 19.79 6.95
CA GLN A 63 4.07 20.08 6.53
C GLN A 63 4.81 18.88 5.92
N LEU A 64 4.64 17.66 6.43
CA LEU A 64 5.22 16.43 5.87
C LEU A 64 4.63 16.12 4.50
N LEU A 65 3.30 16.17 4.35
CA LEU A 65 2.64 15.98 3.04
C LEU A 65 2.99 17.08 2.02
N ARG A 66 3.35 18.28 2.48
CA ARG A 66 3.84 19.36 1.62
C ARG A 66 5.29 19.17 1.16
N GLN A 67 6.07 18.30 1.82
CA GLN A 67 7.41 17.99 1.35
C GLN A 67 7.33 17.15 0.08
N HIS A 68 7.95 17.66 -0.99
CA HIS A 68 8.00 17.00 -2.28
C HIS A 68 8.58 15.58 -2.19
N SER A 69 9.60 15.38 -1.34
CA SER A 69 10.23 14.08 -1.07
C SER A 69 9.27 13.06 -0.48
N VAL A 70 8.46 13.46 0.51
CA VAL A 70 7.47 12.59 1.16
C VAL A 70 6.35 12.23 0.18
N ARG A 71 5.87 13.21 -0.58
CA ARG A 71 4.84 12.99 -1.61
C ARG A 71 5.33 12.06 -2.73
N LEU A 72 6.56 12.27 -3.21
CA LEU A 72 7.20 11.37 -4.18
C LEU A 72 7.42 9.99 -3.59
N GLY A 73 7.84 9.88 -2.32
CA GLY A 73 8.02 8.60 -1.63
C GLY A 73 6.71 7.81 -1.53
N LEU A 74 5.61 8.48 -1.16
CA LEU A 74 4.27 7.90 -1.15
C LEU A 74 3.83 7.46 -2.55
N LEU A 75 4.01 8.30 -3.57
CA LEU A 75 3.65 7.97 -4.95
C LEU A 75 4.49 6.81 -5.50
N ALA A 76 5.79 6.80 -5.21
CA ALA A 76 6.70 5.73 -5.61
C ALA A 76 6.36 4.42 -4.90
N THR A 77 6.01 4.48 -3.61
CA THR A 77 5.55 3.30 -2.85
C THR A 77 4.25 2.78 -3.42
N PHE A 78 3.28 3.65 -3.70
CA PHE A 78 2.02 3.28 -4.34
C PHE A 78 2.24 2.66 -5.71
N ALA A 79 3.03 3.29 -6.59
CA ALA A 79 3.35 2.78 -7.92
C ALA A 79 4.10 1.44 -7.86
N PHE A 80 5.04 1.30 -6.91
CA PHE A 80 5.76 0.06 -6.67
C PHE A 80 4.81 -1.07 -6.26
N TYR A 81 3.93 -0.85 -5.28
CA TYR A 81 2.97 -1.88 -4.83
C TYR A 81 1.91 -2.20 -5.88
N ALA A 82 1.41 -1.19 -6.61
CA ALA A 82 0.47 -1.38 -7.71
C ALA A 82 1.09 -2.20 -8.85
N GLY A 83 2.31 -1.84 -9.26
CA GLY A 83 3.08 -2.58 -10.27
C GLY A 83 3.40 -4.00 -9.82
N ASN A 84 3.92 -4.15 -8.61
CA ASN A 84 4.25 -5.46 -8.03
C ASN A 84 3.03 -6.39 -7.98
N THR A 85 1.88 -5.88 -7.51
CA THR A 85 0.63 -6.66 -7.44
C THR A 85 0.15 -7.06 -8.84
N THR A 86 0.17 -6.12 -9.79
CA THR A 86 -0.24 -6.38 -11.17
C THR A 86 0.67 -7.39 -11.87
N THR A 87 1.99 -7.29 -11.69
CA THR A 87 2.95 -8.24 -12.25
C THR A 87 2.80 -9.63 -11.64
N MET A 88 2.63 -9.73 -10.32
CA MET A 88 2.36 -11.01 -9.64
C MET A 88 1.09 -11.65 -10.19
N LEU A 89 -0.01 -10.90 -10.21
CA LEU A 89 -1.30 -11.41 -10.66
C LEU A 89 -1.25 -11.79 -12.16
N GLY A 90 -0.64 -10.93 -12.98
CA GLY A 90 -0.42 -11.20 -14.41
C GLY A 90 0.43 -12.44 -14.68
N LEU A 91 1.53 -12.63 -13.94
CA LEU A 91 2.36 -13.83 -14.05
C LEU A 91 1.59 -15.08 -13.61
N THR A 92 0.82 -14.99 -12.52
CA THR A 92 -0.03 -16.09 -12.05
C THR A 92 -1.05 -16.48 -13.13
N LEU A 93 -1.77 -15.51 -13.68
CA LEU A 93 -2.75 -15.76 -14.75
C LEU A 93 -2.07 -16.30 -16.01
N PHE A 94 -0.88 -15.82 -16.37
CA PHE A 94 -0.12 -16.34 -17.51
C PHE A 94 0.29 -17.80 -17.30
N LEU A 95 0.79 -18.16 -16.12
CA LEU A 95 1.16 -19.54 -15.80
C LEU A 95 -0.07 -20.47 -15.76
N GLN A 96 -1.19 -19.99 -15.20
CA GLN A 96 -2.40 -20.79 -15.06
C GLN A 96 -3.21 -20.89 -16.36
N GLN A 97 -3.54 -19.77 -16.98
CA GLN A 97 -4.42 -19.69 -18.16
C GLN A 97 -3.65 -19.79 -19.48
N GLY A 98 -2.40 -19.31 -19.52
CA GLY A 98 -1.57 -19.37 -20.72
C GLY A 98 -0.83 -20.69 -20.88
N LEU A 99 -0.24 -21.21 -19.80
CA LEU A 99 0.55 -22.46 -19.80
C LEU A 99 -0.20 -23.67 -19.23
N GLY A 100 -1.42 -23.49 -18.69
CA GLY A 100 -2.21 -24.58 -18.11
C GLY A 100 -1.64 -25.16 -16.81
N ILE A 101 -0.68 -24.47 -16.18
CA ILE A 101 -0.01 -24.95 -14.98
C ILE A 101 -0.97 -24.75 -13.79
N GLY A 102 -1.27 -25.82 -13.06
CA GLY A 102 -2.15 -25.75 -11.90
C GLY A 102 -1.67 -24.73 -10.85
N ALA A 103 -2.58 -24.23 -10.01
CA ALA A 103 -2.32 -23.19 -9.02
C ALA A 103 -1.11 -23.50 -8.10
N LEU A 104 -0.88 -24.78 -7.77
CA LEU A 104 0.28 -25.24 -7.00
C LEU A 104 1.62 -25.03 -7.73
N GLY A 105 1.65 -25.24 -9.05
CA GLY A 105 2.85 -25.00 -9.87
C GLY A 105 3.13 -23.52 -10.08
N ALA A 106 2.08 -22.71 -10.29
CA ALA A 106 2.22 -21.26 -10.33
C ALA A 106 2.72 -20.69 -8.99
N GLY A 107 2.19 -21.20 -7.88
CA GLY A 107 2.64 -20.88 -6.51
C GLY A 107 4.12 -21.26 -6.28
N ALA A 108 4.53 -22.45 -6.73
CA ALA A 108 5.92 -22.89 -6.63
C ALA A 108 6.89 -21.98 -7.42
N GLY A 109 6.42 -21.36 -8.51
CA GLY A 109 7.19 -20.36 -9.26
C GLY A 109 7.58 -19.11 -8.45
N TYR A 110 6.86 -18.81 -7.36
CA TYR A 110 7.19 -17.71 -6.45
C TYR A 110 8.17 -18.09 -5.33
N LEU A 111 8.47 -19.38 -5.13
CA LEU A 111 9.40 -19.84 -4.09
C LEU A 111 10.80 -19.21 -4.19
N PRO A 112 11.43 -19.08 -5.38
CA PRO A 112 12.74 -18.43 -5.49
C PRO A 112 12.72 -16.97 -5.04
N LEU A 113 11.62 -16.26 -5.32
CA LEU A 113 11.42 -14.88 -4.87
C LEU A 113 11.30 -14.79 -3.34
N GLY A 114 10.53 -15.69 -2.72
CA GLY A 114 10.43 -15.78 -1.27
C GLY A 114 11.77 -16.06 -0.59
N LEU A 115 12.55 -16.99 -1.16
CA LEU A 115 13.91 -17.31 -0.69
C LEU A 115 14.86 -16.13 -0.86
N ALA A 116 14.80 -15.39 -1.97
CA ALA A 116 15.60 -14.18 -2.19
C ALA A 116 15.26 -13.08 -1.17
N TYR A 117 13.97 -12.87 -0.86
CA TYR A 117 13.55 -11.95 0.20
C TYR A 117 14.04 -12.36 1.58
N MET A 118 13.96 -13.66 1.89
CA MET A 118 14.47 -14.20 3.15
C MET A 118 15.99 -14.00 3.25
N ALA A 119 16.73 -14.31 2.19
CA ALA A 119 18.17 -14.12 2.12
C ALA A 119 18.56 -12.63 2.24
N ALA A 120 17.84 -11.74 1.56
CA ALA A 120 18.06 -10.29 1.65
C ALA A 120 17.79 -9.77 3.06
N THR A 121 16.74 -10.24 3.74
CA THR A 121 16.42 -9.86 5.11
C THR A 121 17.48 -10.35 6.10
N LEU A 122 17.98 -11.58 5.91
CA LEU A 122 19.08 -12.14 6.71
C LEU A 122 20.40 -11.42 6.44
N ALA A 123 20.67 -11.03 5.18
CA ALA A 123 21.84 -10.24 4.80
C ALA A 123 21.78 -8.79 5.32
N ALA A 124 20.58 -8.20 5.42
CA ALA A 124 20.35 -6.90 6.05
C ALA A 124 20.57 -6.97 7.57
N ARG A 125 20.31 -8.13 8.19
CA ARG A 125 20.66 -8.43 9.59
C ARG A 125 22.12 -8.87 9.74
N ARG A 126 23.07 -8.27 9.00
CA ARG A 126 24.50 -8.47 9.30
C ARG A 126 24.84 -7.79 10.63
N PRO A 127 25.28 -8.54 11.66
CA PRO A 127 25.81 -7.95 12.88
C PRO A 127 27.10 -7.19 12.53
N GLY A 128 27.05 -5.86 12.46
CA GLY A 128 28.25 -5.05 12.19
C GLY A 128 28.04 -3.73 11.43
N ALA A 129 26.83 -3.38 10.96
CA ALA A 129 26.60 -2.02 10.46
C ALA A 129 26.54 -1.05 11.66
N PRO A 130 27.37 0.02 11.70
CA PRO A 130 27.32 0.99 12.79
C PRO A 130 25.96 1.69 12.79
N SER A 131 25.10 1.30 13.73
CA SER A 131 23.91 2.05 14.11
C SER A 131 24.33 3.28 14.92
N GLY A 132 24.81 4.30 14.21
CA GLY A 132 25.14 5.60 14.75
C GLY A 132 24.24 6.68 14.15
N PRO A 133 23.40 7.37 14.95
CA PRO A 133 22.65 8.53 14.49
C PRO A 133 23.60 9.73 14.31
N LYS A 134 24.14 9.90 13.10
CA LYS A 134 24.88 11.11 12.71
C LYS A 134 24.64 11.45 11.23
N ALA A 135 23.61 12.25 10.98
CA ALA A 135 23.58 13.30 9.95
C ALA A 135 22.18 13.95 9.88
N MET A 136 21.73 14.53 11.00
CA MET A 136 20.72 15.60 10.99
C MET A 136 21.13 16.62 12.07
N LEU A 137 22.20 17.36 11.77
CA LEU A 137 22.44 18.71 12.26
C LEU A 137 22.99 19.51 11.08
#